data_AF-A0A087VTE0-F1
#
_entry.id   AF-A0A087VTE0-F1
#
_cell.length_a   1.000
_cell.length_b   1.000
_cell.length_c   1.000
_cell.angle_alpha   90.00
_cell.angle_beta   90.00
_cell.angle_gamma   90.00
#
_symmetry.space_group_name_H-M   'P 1'
#
loop_
_entity.id
_entity.type
_entity.pdbx_description
1 polymer ?
#
loop_
_entity_poly.entity_id
_entity_poly.type
_entity_poly.pdbx_seq_one_letter_code
_entity_poly.pdbx_strand_id
1 'polypeptide(L)'
;MKSWKARAGSSCTKTSVEAKSTSARGYTEDGFADKVYHLHLKRLGDWDELVFRDYLEGHPKVAADYAALKLDLLSKFKYNRPAYTEAKTDFIRNVVKRARNDE
;
A
#
# COMPACT_ATOMS: atom_id res chain seq x y z
N MET A 1 14.87 -28.19 -53.07
CA MET A 1 13.92 -27.09 -52.72
C MET A 1 12.89 -27.60 -51.71
N LYS A 2 13.08 -27.29 -50.43
CA LYS A 2 11.99 -27.23 -49.43
C LYS A 2 12.28 -26.04 -48.52
N SER A 3 11.45 -25.02 -48.70
CA SER A 3 11.48 -23.73 -48.03
C SER A 3 11.16 -23.88 -46.54
N TRP A 4 11.98 -23.31 -45.66
CA TRP A 4 11.64 -23.07 -44.26
C TRP A 4 11.36 -21.58 -44.08
N LYS A 5 10.07 -21.24 -43.89
CA LYS A 5 9.65 -19.91 -43.45
C LYS A 5 10.00 -19.76 -41.97
N ALA A 6 10.90 -18.83 -41.64
CA ALA A 6 11.03 -18.32 -40.28
C ALA A 6 9.69 -17.67 -39.88
N ARG A 7 9.08 -18.13 -38.79
CA ARG A 7 7.92 -17.49 -38.19
C ARG A 7 8.38 -16.31 -37.34
N ALA A 8 7.70 -15.20 -37.58
CA ALA A 8 7.91 -13.91 -36.95
C ALA A 8 7.83 -13.95 -35.43
N GLY A 9 8.73 -13.18 -34.82
CA GLY A 9 8.53 -12.40 -33.59
C GLY A 9 7.73 -13.06 -32.48
N SER A 10 8.41 -13.79 -31.60
CA SER A 10 7.97 -13.85 -30.21
C SER A 10 8.04 -12.44 -29.63
N SER A 11 6.91 -11.73 -29.65
CA SER A 11 6.69 -10.56 -28.81
C SER A 11 6.94 -11.00 -27.38
N CYS A 12 8.12 -10.64 -26.86
CA CYS A 12 8.44 -10.74 -25.45
C CYS A 12 7.52 -9.75 -24.76
N THR A 13 6.33 -10.22 -24.36
CA THR A 13 5.49 -9.49 -23.45
C THR A 13 6.32 -9.32 -22.18
N LYS A 14 6.80 -8.09 -21.95
CA LYS A 14 7.34 -7.70 -20.66
C LYS A 14 6.20 -7.83 -19.67
N THR A 15 6.01 -9.01 -19.10
CA THR A 15 5.21 -9.18 -17.90
C THR A 15 6.01 -8.45 -16.83
N SER A 16 5.67 -7.18 -16.61
CA SER A 16 6.25 -6.38 -15.55
C SER A 16 5.89 -7.07 -14.23
N VAL A 17 6.83 -7.83 -13.70
CA VAL A 17 6.74 -8.41 -12.36
C VAL A 17 6.53 -7.26 -11.38
N GLU A 18 5.43 -7.27 -10.64
CA GLU A 18 5.21 -6.35 -9.53
C GLU A 18 6.23 -6.64 -8.42
N ALA A 19 7.36 -5.93 -8.43
CA ALA A 19 8.34 -5.97 -7.36
C ALA A 19 7.85 -5.06 -6.20
N LYS A 20 6.85 -5.54 -5.46
CA LYS A 20 6.48 -5.00 -4.14
C LYS A 20 6.71 -6.11 -3.12
N SER A 21 7.52 -5.85 -2.10
CA SER A 21 7.66 -6.78 -0.97
C SER A 21 7.45 -6.05 0.34
N THR A 22 6.74 -6.71 1.24
CA THR A 22 6.55 -6.24 2.61
C THR A 22 7.09 -7.29 3.55
N SER A 23 7.95 -6.87 4.48
CA SER A 23 8.49 -7.73 5.53
C SER A 23 8.08 -7.18 6.88
N ALA A 24 7.77 -8.06 7.80
CA ALA A 24 7.44 -7.71 9.17
C ALA A 24 8.42 -8.39 10.13
N ARG A 25 8.95 -7.64 11.09
CA ARG A 25 9.77 -8.18 12.19
C ARG A 25 9.11 -7.88 13.52
N GLY A 26 9.24 -8.80 14.47
CA GLY A 26 8.68 -8.68 15.82
C GLY A 26 7.29 -9.33 16.00
N TYR A 27 6.83 -10.10 15.01
CA TYR A 27 5.68 -11.00 15.15
C TYR A 27 6.18 -12.36 15.63
N THR A 28 5.72 -12.82 16.78
CA THR A 28 6.11 -14.08 17.43
C THR A 28 4.89 -14.98 17.63
N GLU A 29 5.10 -16.26 17.94
CA GLU A 29 4.00 -17.17 18.28
C GLU A 29 3.22 -16.70 19.52
N ASP A 30 3.94 -16.13 20.49
CA ASP A 30 3.35 -15.57 21.72
C ASP A 30 2.82 -14.12 21.56
N GLY A 31 2.75 -13.58 20.34
CA GLY A 31 2.23 -12.25 20.06
C GLY A 31 3.26 -11.29 19.44
N PHE A 32 3.58 -10.20 20.15
CA PHE A 32 4.48 -9.15 19.65
C PHE A 32 5.71 -9.00 20.54
N ALA A 33 6.87 -8.85 19.91
CA ALA A 33 8.07 -8.36 20.58
C ALA A 33 7.89 -6.90 21.02
N ASP A 34 8.75 -6.41 21.92
CA ASP A 34 8.75 -5.03 22.41
C ASP A 34 8.76 -3.98 21.29
N LYS A 35 9.33 -4.32 20.13
CA LYS A 35 9.35 -3.47 18.94
C LYS A 35 8.95 -4.27 17.70
N VAL A 36 7.97 -3.74 16.99
CA VAL A 36 7.44 -4.30 15.75
C VAL A 36 7.77 -3.34 14.60
N TYR A 37 8.26 -3.89 13.48
CA TYR A 37 8.64 -3.11 12.31
C TYR A 37 7.98 -3.67 11.06
N HIS A 38 7.52 -2.76 10.18
CA HIS A 38 7.09 -3.05 8.83
C HIS A 38 8.06 -2.40 7.85
N LEU A 39 8.73 -3.21 7.03
CA LEU A 39 9.58 -2.75 5.95
C LEU A 39 8.82 -2.90 4.63
N HIS A 40 8.62 -1.78 3.94
CA HIS A 40 8.03 -1.73 2.61
C HIS A 40 9.12 -1.45 1.57
N LEU A 41 9.37 -2.41 0.69
CA LEU A 41 10.28 -2.25 -0.45
C LEU A 41 9.44 -2.08 -1.71
N LYS A 42 9.58 -0.91 -2.34
CA LYS A 42 8.80 -0.51 -3.52
C LYS A 42 9.70 0.14 -4.58
N ARG A 43 9.23 0.13 -5.82
CA ARG A 43 9.88 0.84 -6.93
C ARG A 43 9.75 2.35 -6.78
N LEU A 44 10.69 3.07 -7.37
CA LEU A 44 10.65 4.52 -7.49
C LEU A 44 9.31 4.97 -8.08
N GLY A 45 8.64 5.92 -7.42
CA GLY A 45 7.37 6.50 -7.86
C GLY A 45 6.11 5.75 -7.42
N ASP A 46 6.22 4.59 -6.78
CA ASP A 46 5.08 3.74 -6.38
C ASP A 46 4.86 3.80 -4.86
N TRP A 47 4.67 5.01 -4.32
CA TRP A 47 4.62 5.27 -2.87
C TRP A 47 3.55 6.29 -2.48
N ASP A 48 2.29 5.83 -2.55
CA ASP A 48 1.13 6.55 -2.03
C ASP A 48 1.27 6.90 -0.54
N GLU A 49 2.06 6.14 0.24
CA GLU A 49 2.26 6.37 1.66
C GLU A 49 2.97 7.70 1.95
N LEU A 50 3.92 8.11 1.10
CA LEU A 50 4.63 9.39 1.27
C LEU A 50 3.70 10.56 0.94
N VAL A 51 2.97 10.45 -0.18
CA VAL A 51 1.95 11.43 -0.58
C VAL A 51 0.90 11.60 0.52
N PHE A 52 0.41 10.49 1.08
CA PHE A 52 -0.56 10.52 2.17
C PHE A 52 0.01 11.19 3.43
N ARG A 53 1.23 10.84 3.84
CA ARG A 53 1.91 11.43 5.01
C ARG A 53 2.01 12.94 4.87
N ASP A 54 2.56 13.41 3.76
CA ASP A 54 2.84 14.83 3.54
C ASP A 54 1.53 15.63 3.47
N TYR A 55 0.48 15.06 2.88
CA TYR A 55 -0.84 15.68 2.88
C TYR A 55 -1.40 15.86 4.30
N LEU A 56 -1.28 14.85 5.16
CA LEU A 56 -1.78 14.96 6.53
C LEU A 56 -1.02 16.00 7.35
N GLU A 57 0.28 16.19 7.11
CA GLU A 57 1.09 17.21 7.77
C GLU A 57 0.60 18.63 7.45
N GLY A 58 0.23 18.88 6.19
CA GLY A 58 -0.34 20.17 5.76
C GLY A 58 -1.82 20.36 6.10
N HIS A 59 -2.56 19.29 6.47
CA HIS A 59 -4.02 19.34 6.67
C HIS A 59 -4.44 18.78 8.04
N PRO A 60 -4.27 19.54 9.13
CA PRO A 60 -4.55 19.08 10.50
C PRO A 60 -5.97 18.54 10.71
N LYS A 61 -6.97 19.13 10.03
CA LYS A 61 -8.35 18.65 10.10
C LYS A 61 -8.50 17.24 9.52
N VAL A 62 -7.89 16.97 8.37
CA VAL A 62 -7.94 15.64 7.72
C VAL A 62 -7.18 14.62 8.56
N ALA A 63 -6.07 15.02 9.19
CA ALA A 63 -5.34 14.17 10.12
C ALA A 63 -6.19 13.80 11.35
N ALA A 64 -6.95 14.75 11.90
CA ALA A 64 -7.88 14.50 13.01
C ALA A 64 -9.01 13.54 12.60
N ASP A 65 -9.60 13.72 11.41
CA ASP A 65 -10.61 12.81 10.86
C ASP A 65 -10.06 11.39 10.70
N TYR A 66 -8.83 11.25 10.21
CA TYR A 66 -8.17 9.96 10.09
C TYR A 66 -7.89 9.30 11.45
N ALA A 67 -7.50 10.09 12.45
CA ALA A 67 -7.29 9.59 13.80
C ALA A 67 -8.60 9.07 14.42
N ALA A 68 -9.68 9.83 14.29
CA ALA A 68 -11.01 9.43 14.75
C ALA A 68 -11.50 8.15 14.08
N LEU A 69 -11.32 8.03 12.75
CA LEU A 69 -11.62 6.82 12.00
C LEU A 69 -10.86 5.61 12.55
N LYS A 70 -9.55 5.73 12.79
CA LYS A 70 -8.75 4.61 13.33
C LYS A 70 -9.24 4.15 14.72
N LEU A 71 -9.63 5.09 15.58
CA LEU A 71 -10.14 4.76 16.92
C LEU A 71 -11.50 4.03 16.85
N ASP A 72 -12.42 4.51 16.01
CA ASP A 72 -13.70 3.83 15.77
C ASP A 72 -13.49 2.42 15.19
N LEU A 73 -12.64 2.27 14.18
CA LEU A 73 -12.33 0.97 13.58
C LEU A 73 -11.64 0.01 14.56
N LEU A 74 -10.79 0.51 15.46
CA LEU A 74 -10.15 -0.32 16.48
C LEU A 74 -11.19 -0.99 17.38
N SER A 75 -12.24 -0.27 17.77
CA SER A 75 -13.33 -0.81 18.57
C SER A 75 -14.12 -1.90 17.83
N LYS A 76 -14.34 -1.72 16.52
CA LYS A 76 -15.14 -2.62 15.67
C LYS A 76 -14.38 -3.87 15.23
N PHE A 77 -13.07 -3.74 14.99
CA PHE A 77 -12.24 -4.78 14.37
C PHE A 77 -11.07 -5.22 15.24
N LYS A 78 -11.20 -5.12 16.58
CA LYS A 78 -10.15 -5.45 17.56
C LYS A 78 -9.41 -6.76 17.29
N TYR A 79 -10.14 -7.79 16.86
CA TYR A 79 -9.61 -9.14 16.58
C TYR A 79 -9.58 -9.49 15.08
N ASN A 80 -9.91 -8.54 14.20
CA ASN A 80 -9.97 -8.75 12.75
C ASN A 80 -9.07 -7.74 12.03
N ARG A 81 -7.76 -8.05 12.01
CA ARG A 81 -6.73 -7.22 11.38
C ARG A 81 -6.97 -6.98 9.87
N PRO A 82 -7.38 -7.98 9.07
CA PRO A 82 -7.72 -7.74 7.66
C PRO A 82 -8.85 -6.72 7.50
N ALA A 83 -9.96 -6.87 8.24
CA ALA A 83 -11.09 -5.95 8.15
C ALA A 83 -10.73 -4.53 8.61
N TYR A 84 -9.93 -4.39 9.67
CA TYR A 84 -9.40 -3.09 10.10
C TYR A 84 -8.57 -2.41 9.00
N THR A 85 -7.78 -3.19 8.27
CA THR A 85 -6.92 -2.68 7.19
C THR A 85 -7.77 -2.22 6.01
N GLU A 86 -8.74 -3.03 5.60
CA GLU A 86 -9.63 -2.71 4.48
C GLU A 86 -10.54 -1.52 4.77
N ALA A 87 -11.10 -1.42 5.98
CA ALA A 87 -12.09 -0.41 6.33
C ALA A 87 -11.56 1.04 6.30
N LYS A 88 -10.23 1.24 6.35
CA LYS A 88 -9.60 2.57 6.19
C LYS A 88 -9.04 2.82 4.80
N THR A 89 -9.03 1.82 3.91
CA THR A 89 -8.41 1.89 2.58
C THR A 89 -9.02 3.02 1.75
N ASP A 90 -10.34 3.14 1.72
CA ASP A 90 -11.01 4.16 0.90
C ASP A 90 -10.74 5.58 1.38
N PHE A 91 -10.66 5.79 2.69
CA PHE A 91 -10.25 7.08 3.25
C PHE A 91 -8.86 7.46 2.75
N ILE A 92 -7.89 6.55 2.86
CA ILE A 92 -6.49 6.79 2.43
C ILE A 92 -6.46 7.09 0.92
N ARG A 93 -7.14 6.28 0.10
CA ARG A 93 -7.19 6.47 -1.36
C ARG A 93 -7.78 7.84 -1.73
N ASN A 94 -8.83 8.27 -1.06
CA ASN A 94 -9.45 9.57 -1.33
C ASN A 94 -8.54 10.73 -0.95
N VAL A 95 -7.82 10.63 0.17
CA VAL A 95 -6.82 11.63 0.56
C VAL A 95 -5.67 11.69 -0.45
N VAL A 96 -5.13 10.55 -0.87
CA VAL A 96 -4.07 10.49 -1.89
C VAL A 96 -4.53 11.08 -3.22
N LYS A 97 -5.77 10.80 -3.64
CA LYS A 97 -6.35 11.40 -4.85
C LYS A 97 -6.45 12.92 -4.74
N ARG A 98 -6.90 13.45 -3.60
CA ARG A 98 -6.95 14.90 -3.35
C ARG A 98 -5.56 15.51 -3.39
N ALA A 99 -4.61 14.92 -2.69
CA ALA A 99 -3.23 15.37 -2.66
C ALA A 99 -2.60 15.50 -4.06
N ARG A 100 -2.92 14.59 -4.98
CA ARG A 100 -2.44 14.61 -6.36
C ARG A 100 -3.19 15.58 -7.28
N ASN A 101 -4.38 16.01 -6.90
CA ASN A 101 -5.20 16.96 -7.67
C ASN A 101 -5.07 18.39 -7.16
N ASP A 102 -4.50 18.58 -5.96
CA ASP A 102 -4.19 19.90 -5.38
C ASP A 102 -2.84 20.47 -5.93
N GLU A 103 -2.18 19.75 -6.86
CA GLU A 103 -1.06 20.20 -7.72
C GLU A 103 -1.58 20.77 -9.05
#